data_AF-A0A0P7Y0B1-F1
#
_entry.id   AF-A0A0P7Y0B1-F1
#
_cell.length_a   1.000
_cell.length_b   1.000
_cell.length_c   1.000
_cell.angle_alpha   90.00
_cell.angle_beta   90.00
_cell.angle_gamma   90.00
#
_symmetry.space_group_name_H-M   'P 1'
#
loop_
_entity.id
_entity.type
_entity.pdbx_description
1 polymer ?
#
loop_
_entity_poly.entity_id
_entity_poly.type
_entity_poly.pdbx_seq_one_letter_code
_entity_poly.pdbx_strand_id
1 'polypeptide(L)' 'MSGLFKFFGDILKPILTIVVTVFLGAFLLSVFWPAADAWITGHVPVWERLDPAIAQVREWLGVHQPEPDPWWMFWSDD' A
#
# COMPACT_ATOMS: atom_id res chain seq x y z
N MET A 1 -34.58 13.47 16.98
CA MET A 1 -33.69 12.80 16.01
C MET A 1 -32.19 13.07 16.22
N SER A 2 -31.76 13.95 17.15
CA SER A 2 -30.32 14.27 17.35
C SER A 2 -29.48 13.13 17.97
N GLY A 3 -30.06 12.28 18.82
CA GLY A 3 -29.33 11.21 19.50
C GLY A 3 -28.82 10.07 18.60
N LEU A 4 -29.60 9.69 17.59
CA LEU A 4 -29.22 8.60 16.66
C LEU A 4 -28.04 9.01 15.76
N PHE A 5 -28.03 10.24 15.24
CA PHE A 5 -26.90 10.76 14.46
C PHE A 5 -25.62 10.90 15.29
N LYS A 6 -25.74 11.29 16.57
CA LYS A 6 -24.59 11.37 17.47
C LYS A 6 -24.02 9.99 17.80
N PHE A 7 -24.88 8.99 18.01
CA PHE A 7 -24.48 7.60 18.23
C PHE A 7 -23.78 7.00 17.00
N PHE A 8 -24.32 7.19 15.80
CA PHE A 8 -23.65 6.78 14.57
C PHE A 8 -22.32 7.51 14.37
N GLY A 9 -22.25 8.81 14.67
CA GLY A 9 -21.01 9.58 14.59
C GLY A 9 -19.94 9.11 15.59
N ASP A 10 -20.34 8.77 16.81
CA ASP A 10 -19.42 8.33 17.88
C ASP A 10 -18.89 6.91 17.64
N ILE A 11 -19.63 6.04 16.94
CA ILE A 11 -19.17 4.69 16.53
C ILE A 11 -18.41 4.74 15.20
N LEU A 12 -18.83 5.59 14.27
CA LEU A 12 -18.16 5.71 12.97
C LEU A 12 -16.74 6.26 13.12
N LYS A 13 -16.50 7.20 14.04
CA LYS A 13 -15.16 7.74 14.31
C LYS A 13 -14.11 6.66 14.58
N PRO A 14 -14.25 5.78 15.58
CA PRO A 14 -13.24 4.76 15.86
C PRO A 14 -13.09 3.76 14.73
N ILE A 15 -14.18 3.39 14.04
CA ILE A 15 -14.10 2.50 12.87
C ILE A 15 -13.29 3.16 11.76
N LEU A 16 -13.58 4.43 11.45
CA LEU A 16 -12.86 5.19 10.45
C LEU A 16 -11.38 5.34 10.83
N THR A 17 -11.07 5.59 12.10
CA THR A 17 -9.69 5.60 12.60
C THR A 17 -9.01 4.26 12.34
N ILE A 18 -9.62 3.14 12.70
CA ILE A 18 -9.05 1.80 12.49
C ILE A 18 -8.80 1.57 11.00
N VAL A 19 -9.79 1.88 10.15
CA VAL A 19 -9.65 1.74 8.69
C VAL A 19 -8.48 2.57 8.21
N VAL A 20 -8.44 3.87 8.53
CA VAL A 20 -7.35 4.75 8.11
C VAL A 20 -6.01 4.25 8.63
N THR A 21 -5.91 3.83 9.88
CA THR A 21 -4.66 3.30 10.46
C THR A 21 -4.19 2.03 9.75
N VAL A 22 -5.09 1.10 9.44
CA VAL A 22 -4.76 -0.13 8.70
C VAL A 22 -4.32 0.20 7.28
N PHE A 23 -5.03 1.08 6.59
CA PHE A 23 -4.66 1.53 5.24
C PHE A 23 -3.30 2.23 5.23
N LEU A 24 -3.04 3.11 6.19
CA LEU A 24 -1.77 3.81 6.31
C LEU A 24 -0.63 2.84 6.63
N GLY A 25 -0.88 1.88 7.54
CA GLY A 25 0.07 0.83 7.87
C GLY A 25 0.41 -0.04 6.67
N ALA A 26 -0.60 -0.49 5.93
CA ALA A 26 -0.43 -1.27 4.70
C ALA A 26 0.33 -0.48 3.63
N PHE A 27 0.08 0.83 3.50
CA PHE A 27 0.81 1.71 2.59
C PHE A 27 2.30 1.80 2.96
N LEU A 28 2.62 2.05 4.22
CA LEU A 28 4.00 2.09 4.69
C LEU A 28 4.69 0.74 4.51
N LEU A 29 4.01 -0.36 4.87
CA LEU A 29 4.49 -1.72 4.64
C LEU A 29 4.81 -1.96 3.16
N SER A 30 3.92 -1.52 2.26
CA SER A 30 4.12 -1.64 0.83
C SER A 30 5.38 -0.87 0.41
N VAL A 31 5.52 0.39 0.82
CA VAL A 31 6.69 1.24 0.50
C VAL A 31 8.01 0.56 0.91
N PHE A 32 8.12 0.09 2.15
CA PHE A 32 9.37 -0.45 2.69
C PHE A 32 9.60 -1.95 2.38
N TRP A 33 8.56 -2.70 2.02
CA TRP A 33 8.65 -4.14 1.82
C TRP A 33 7.95 -4.59 0.52
N PRO A 34 8.71 -4.84 -0.56
CA PRO A 34 8.15 -5.21 -1.87
C PRO A 34 7.34 -6.52 -1.85
N ALA A 35 7.74 -7.50 -1.02
CA ALA A 35 6.98 -8.74 -0.88
C ALA A 35 5.63 -8.53 -0.18
N ALA A 36 5.55 -7.58 0.76
CA ALA A 36 4.29 -7.22 1.40
C ALA A 36 3.35 -6.54 0.40
N ASP A 37 3.89 -5.64 -0.44
CA ASP A 37 3.17 -4.99 -1.53
C ASP A 37 2.55 -6.01 -2.50
N ALA A 38 3.34 -6.96 -3.00
CA ALA A 38 2.85 -8.04 -3.87
C ALA A 38 1.78 -8.91 -3.19
N TRP A 39 1.92 -9.20 -1.89
CA TRP A 39 0.92 -9.96 -1.14
C TRP A 39 -0.39 -9.20 -0.96
N ILE A 40 -0.33 -7.89 -0.67
CA ILE A 40 -1.50 -7.02 -0.51
C ILE A 40 -2.24 -6.92 -1.85
N THR A 41 -1.51 -6.64 -2.95
CA THR A 41 -2.08 -6.59 -4.30
C THR A 41 -2.78 -7.90 -4.68
N GLY A 42 -2.21 -9.06 -4.32
CA GLY A 42 -2.83 -10.35 -4.56
C GLY A 42 -4.15 -10.60 -3.82
N HIS A 43 -4.38 -9.95 -2.67
CA HIS A 43 -5.62 -10.08 -1.88
C HIS A 43 -6.60 -8.92 -2.10
N VAL A 44 -6.08 -7.75 -2.47
CA VAL A 44 -6.83 -6.50 -2.62
C VAL A 44 -6.47 -5.92 -4.00
N PRO A 45 -7.14 -6.34 -5.09
CA PRO A 45 -6.78 -5.92 -6.44
C PRO A 45 -6.88 -4.42 -6.67
N VAL A 46 -7.71 -3.73 -5.89
CA VAL A 46 -7.83 -2.27 -5.96
C VAL A 46 -6.58 -1.55 -5.44
N TRP A 47 -5.70 -2.26 -4.72
CA TRP A 47 -4.46 -1.73 -4.17
C TRP A 47 -3.46 -1.30 -5.26
N GLU A 48 -3.49 -1.93 -6.44
CA GLU A 48 -2.66 -1.56 -7.62
C GLU A 48 -2.83 -0.08 -8.02
N ARG A 49 -3.95 0.56 -7.68
CA ARG A 49 -4.15 1.98 -7.95
C ARG A 49 -3.25 2.89 -7.12
N LEU A 50 -2.66 2.36 -6.04
CA LEU A 50 -1.71 3.08 -5.18
C LEU A 50 -0.26 2.90 -5.63
N ASP A 51 0.03 2.00 -6.57
CA ASP A 51 1.37 1.80 -7.15
C ASP A 51 2.09 3.10 -7.53
N PRO A 52 1.47 4.08 -8.24
CA PRO A 52 2.17 5.32 -8.57
C PRO A 52 2.54 6.13 -7.32
N ALA A 53 1.72 6.12 -6.28
CA ALA A 53 2.00 6.80 -5.03
C ALA A 53 3.10 6.07 -4.23
N ILE A 54 3.06 4.75 -4.20
CA ILE A 54 4.08 3.91 -3.54
C ILE A 54 5.43 4.10 -4.23
N ALA A 55 5.47 4.07 -5.56
CA ALA A 55 6.67 4.28 -6.36
C ALA A 55 7.28 5.68 -6.13
N GLN A 56 6.46 6.73 -6.13
CA GLN A 56 6.92 8.09 -5.86
C GLN A 56 7.50 8.24 -4.44
N VAL A 57 6.88 7.62 -3.43
CA VAL A 57 7.41 7.66 -2.06
C VAL A 57 8.70 6.84 -1.95
N ARG A 58 8.81 5.70 -2.63
CA ARG A 58 10.05 4.92 -2.68
C ARG A 58 11.19 5.71 -3.34
N GLU A 59 10.90 6.41 -4.42
CA GLU A 59 11.84 7.30 -5.11
C GLU A 59 12.34 8.42 -4.18
N TRP A 60 11.44 9.10 -3.47
CA TRP A 60 11.80 10.11 -2.47
C TRP A 60 12.68 9.56 -1.34
N LEU A 61 12.43 8.33 -0.94
CA LEU A 61 13.21 7.64 0.11
C LEU A 61 14.52 7.05 -0.43
N GLY A 62 14.78 7.14 -1.74
CA GLY A 62 15.94 6.52 -2.38
C GLY A 62 15.91 4.99 -2.29
N VAL A 63 14.75 4.39 -2.08
CA VAL A 63 14.56 2.93 -2.11
C VAL A 63 14.52 2.51 -3.56
N HIS A 64 15.70 2.33 -4.13
CA HIS A 64 15.86 1.78 -5.47
C HIS A 64 15.64 0.28 -5.34
N GLN A 65 14.49 -0.19 -5.81
CA GLN A 65 14.38 -1.63 -6.05
C GLN A 65 15.37 -1.99 -7.16
N PRO A 66 16.07 -3.13 -7.05
CA PRO A 66 16.73 -3.67 -8.24
C PRO A 66 15.65 -3.77 -9.32
N GLU A 67 15.86 -3.10 -10.45
CA GLU A 67 15.01 -3.31 -11.62
C GLU A 67 14.91 -4.83 -11.85
N PRO A 68 13.71 -5.35 -12.19
CA PRO A 68 13.62 -6.74 -12.60
C PRO A 68 14.65 -6.96 -13.71
N ASP A 69 15.50 -7.98 -13.55
CA ASP A 69 16.61 -8.23 -14.46
C ASP A 69 16.11 -8.10 -15.89
N PRO A 70 16.76 -7.24 -16.70
CA PRO A 70 16.31 -7.03 -18.05
C PRO A 70 16.23 -8.36 -18.79
N TRP A 71 15.18 -8.55 -19.61
CA TRP A 71 14.94 -9.81 -20.33
C TRP A 71 16.12 -10.26 -21.22
N TRP A 72 17.04 -9.36 -21.54
CA TRP A 72 18.26 -9.65 -22.30
C TRP A 72 19.43 -10.19 -21.44
N MET A 73 19.37 -10.13 -20.11
CA MET A 73 20.37 -10.75 -19.22
C MET A 73 20.28 -12.28 -19.16
N PHE A 74 19.24 -12.90 -19.76
CA PHE A 74 19.16 -14.36 -19.90
C PHE A 74 20.38 -14.97 -20.64
N TRP A 75 21.08 -14.17 -21.44
CA TRP A 75 22.15 -14.64 -22.34
C TRP A 75 23.57 -14.36 -21.81
N SER A 76 23.74 -13.82 -20.60
CA SER A 76 25.07 -13.46 -20.08
C SER A 76 25.79 -14.58 -19.31
N ASP A 77 25.13 -15.71 -19.08
CA ASP A 77 25.67 -16.85 -18.31
C ASP A 77 26.14 -18.03 -19.18
N ASP A 78 26.40 -17.81 -20.49
CA ASP A 78 27.05 -18.79 -21.39
C ASP A 78 28.55 -18.50 -21.59
#